data_AF-A0A7S0Q7S5-F1
#
_entry.id   AF-A0A7S0Q7S5-F1
#
_cell.length_a   1.000
_cell.length_b   1.000
_cell.length_c   1.000
_cell.angle_alpha   90.00
_cell.angle_beta   90.00
_cell.angle_gamma   90.00
#
_symmetry.space_group_name_H-M   'P 1'
#
loop_
_entity.id
_entity.type
_entity.pdbx_description
1 polymer ?
#
loop_
_entity_poly.entity_id
_entity_poly.type
_entity_poly.pdbx_seq_one_letter_code
_entity_poly.pdbx_strand_id
1 'polypeptide(L)'
;VNELNAAAFVPAKDHEANCLRYGTLQLPNGAALLVDETTLEPGQLKETGVRNINALSELCGKQNLAFDFTYCSVDFPADVSVIVISAAKSMLPCSVHVPLRVQPAAPAADARLADEAFLSAVRGYLGLAARAVQLAVPEGLASALQEDFVSSRAREPDVSADDFSRWLTCARLHAASNLAAEVTFEHYSAIKQMDVGRRERLRAHQVEI
;
A
#
# COMPACT_ATOMS: atom_id res chain seq x y z
N VAL A 1 -15.90 -0.20 -14.13
CA VAL A 1 -16.03 -1.55 -14.73
C VAL A 1 -15.60 -1.61 -16.20
N ASN A 2 -15.90 -0.59 -17.02
CA ASN A 2 -15.54 -0.60 -18.44
C ASN A 2 -14.03 -0.70 -18.68
N GLU A 3 -13.19 0.06 -17.96
CA GLU A 3 -11.73 -0.03 -18.11
C GLU A 3 -11.16 -1.38 -17.68
N LEU A 4 -11.63 -1.92 -16.55
CA LEU A 4 -11.27 -3.26 -16.08
C LEU A 4 -11.63 -4.36 -17.09
N ASN A 5 -12.68 -4.17 -17.88
CA ASN A 5 -13.13 -5.13 -18.89
C ASN A 5 -12.58 -4.85 -20.30
N ALA A 6 -12.06 -3.65 -20.57
CA ALA A 6 -11.68 -3.21 -21.91
C ALA A 6 -10.27 -3.63 -22.31
N ALA A 7 -9.33 -3.65 -21.36
CA ALA A 7 -7.93 -3.96 -21.62
C ALA A 7 -7.41 -5.07 -20.71
N ALA A 8 -6.50 -5.89 -21.23
CA ALA A 8 -5.73 -6.81 -20.40
C ALA A 8 -4.66 -6.03 -19.62
N PHE A 9 -4.66 -6.16 -18.31
CA PHE A 9 -3.68 -5.47 -17.45
C PHE A 9 -2.36 -6.24 -17.34
N VAL A 10 -2.41 -7.52 -17.65
CA VAL A 10 -1.28 -8.45 -17.60
C VAL A 10 -0.65 -8.59 -18.98
N PRO A 11 0.69 -8.64 -19.08
CA PRO A 11 1.37 -8.91 -20.33
C PRO A 11 1.00 -10.28 -20.92
N ALA A 12 0.80 -10.32 -22.23
CA ALA A 12 0.43 -11.54 -22.93
C ALA A 12 1.34 -11.80 -24.14
N LYS A 13 1.73 -13.06 -24.37
CA LYS A 13 2.50 -13.46 -25.55
C LYS A 13 1.63 -13.31 -26.80
N ASP A 14 2.13 -12.54 -27.75
CA ASP A 14 1.64 -12.49 -29.12
C ASP A 14 2.44 -13.50 -29.95
N HIS A 15 1.78 -14.56 -30.40
CA HIS A 15 2.41 -15.62 -31.18
C HIS A 15 2.56 -15.25 -32.65
N GLU A 16 1.76 -14.31 -33.18
CA GLU A 16 1.85 -13.86 -34.57
C GLU A 16 3.04 -12.92 -34.75
N ALA A 17 3.18 -11.94 -33.84
CA ALA A 17 4.30 -11.01 -33.84
C ALA A 17 5.55 -11.55 -33.09
N ASN A 18 5.43 -12.73 -32.47
CA ASN A 18 6.43 -13.36 -31.60
C ASN A 18 6.99 -12.43 -30.50
N CYS A 19 6.19 -11.48 -30.01
CA CYS A 19 6.58 -10.51 -28.99
C CYS A 19 5.66 -10.61 -27.75
N LEU A 20 6.04 -9.97 -26.66
CA LEU A 20 5.15 -9.80 -25.51
C LEU A 20 4.38 -8.49 -25.68
N ARG A 21 3.05 -8.55 -25.65
CA ARG A 21 2.21 -7.35 -25.53
C ARG A 21 2.32 -6.84 -24.12
N TYR A 22 2.58 -5.55 -23.98
CA TYR A 22 2.68 -4.88 -22.70
C TYR A 22 1.31 -4.87 -22.01
N GLY A 23 1.32 -5.11 -20.70
CA GLY A 23 0.16 -4.92 -19.84
C GLY A 23 0.37 -3.70 -18.96
N THR A 24 -0.70 -3.02 -18.57
CA THR A 24 -0.66 -1.82 -17.71
C THR A 24 0.05 -2.06 -16.38
N LEU A 25 0.03 -3.30 -15.85
CA LEU A 25 0.67 -3.66 -14.59
C LEU A 25 2.16 -3.99 -14.73
N GLN A 26 2.71 -3.98 -15.95
CA GLN A 26 4.15 -4.16 -16.18
C GLN A 26 4.91 -2.88 -15.82
N LEU A 27 4.96 -2.58 -14.53
CA LEU A 27 5.59 -1.40 -13.98
C LEU A 27 7.04 -1.67 -13.57
N PRO A 28 7.93 -0.66 -13.60
CA PRO A 28 9.27 -0.82 -13.08
C PRO A 28 9.27 -1.00 -11.56
N ASN A 29 10.29 -1.69 -11.05
CA ASN A 29 10.47 -1.86 -9.60
C ASN A 29 10.61 -0.49 -8.90
N GLY A 30 9.84 -0.29 -7.84
CA GLY A 30 9.68 0.99 -7.14
C GLY A 30 8.68 1.96 -7.73
N ALA A 31 7.89 1.54 -8.71
CA ALA A 31 6.74 2.33 -9.12
C ALA A 31 5.68 2.40 -8.00
N ALA A 32 4.91 3.49 -8.02
CA ALA A 32 3.70 3.63 -7.25
C ALA A 32 2.49 3.52 -8.18
N LEU A 33 1.53 2.66 -7.83
CA LEU A 33 0.28 2.47 -8.55
C LEU A 33 -0.86 3.08 -7.74
N LEU A 34 -1.54 4.07 -8.31
CA LEU A 34 -2.76 4.63 -7.76
C LEU A 34 -3.98 3.96 -8.41
N VAL A 35 -4.82 3.33 -7.61
CA VAL A 35 -6.07 2.71 -8.03
C VAL A 35 -7.23 3.55 -7.51
N ASP A 36 -8.00 4.14 -8.41
CA ASP A 36 -9.20 4.89 -8.05
C ASP A 36 -10.44 4.01 -8.23
N GLU A 37 -11.04 3.62 -7.10
CA GLU A 37 -12.29 2.86 -7.02
C GLU A 37 -13.52 3.78 -6.80
N THR A 38 -13.35 5.10 -6.70
CA THR A 38 -14.47 6.03 -6.43
C THR A 38 -15.45 6.13 -7.59
N THR A 39 -14.97 5.90 -8.82
CA THR A 39 -15.76 5.88 -10.05
C THR A 39 -16.28 4.49 -10.41
N LEU A 40 -16.06 3.51 -9.53
CA LEU A 40 -16.39 2.12 -9.82
C LEU A 40 -17.88 1.86 -9.59
N GLU A 41 -18.63 1.82 -10.69
CA GLU A 41 -20.06 1.52 -10.66
C GLU A 41 -20.34 0.01 -10.53
N PRO A 42 -21.45 -0.39 -9.89
CA PRO A 42 -21.90 -1.79 -9.87
C PRO A 42 -22.15 -2.28 -11.29
N GLY A 43 -21.49 -3.36 -11.70
CA GLY A 43 -21.64 -3.94 -13.03
C GLY A 43 -21.04 -5.33 -13.13
N GLN A 44 -21.34 -6.03 -14.22
CA GLN A 44 -20.83 -7.39 -14.41
C GLN A 44 -19.38 -7.36 -14.90
N LEU A 45 -18.49 -7.96 -14.12
CA LEU A 45 -17.12 -8.23 -14.54
C LEU A 45 -17.14 -9.35 -15.58
N LYS A 46 -16.52 -9.10 -16.73
CA LYS A 46 -16.26 -10.14 -17.74
C LYS A 46 -15.04 -10.95 -17.29
N GLU A 47 -14.75 -12.04 -17.99
CA GLU A 47 -13.58 -12.88 -17.71
C GLU A 47 -12.28 -12.06 -17.63
N THR A 48 -12.08 -11.10 -18.53
CA THR A 48 -10.94 -10.16 -18.51
C THR A 48 -10.89 -9.32 -17.23
N GLY A 49 -12.03 -8.80 -16.77
CA GLY A 49 -12.11 -8.03 -15.53
C GLY A 49 -11.77 -8.85 -14.29
N VAL A 50 -12.24 -10.11 -14.25
CA VAL A 50 -11.91 -11.04 -13.16
C VAL A 50 -10.40 -11.34 -13.15
N ARG A 51 -9.81 -11.61 -14.33
CA ARG A 51 -8.35 -11.80 -14.46
C ARG A 51 -7.56 -10.57 -13.99
N ASN A 52 -8.01 -9.37 -14.35
CA ASN A 52 -7.36 -8.12 -13.94
C ASN A 52 -7.42 -7.89 -12.43
N ILE A 53 -8.56 -8.16 -11.78
CA ILE A 53 -8.70 -8.04 -10.32
C ILE A 53 -7.85 -9.09 -9.60
N ASN A 54 -7.79 -10.32 -10.12
CA ASN A 54 -6.93 -11.36 -9.57
C ASN A 54 -5.45 -10.95 -9.67
N ALA A 55 -5.02 -10.44 -10.83
CA ALA A 55 -3.65 -9.94 -11.01
C ALA A 55 -3.32 -8.78 -10.06
N LEU A 56 -4.25 -7.82 -9.87
CA LEU A 56 -4.10 -6.75 -8.89
C LEU A 56 -4.01 -7.28 -7.45
N SER A 57 -4.81 -8.30 -7.12
CA SER A 57 -4.79 -8.92 -5.79
C SER A 57 -3.50 -9.68 -5.53
N GLU A 58 -2.96 -10.37 -6.53
CA GLU A 58 -1.64 -11.01 -6.43
C GLU A 58 -0.51 -10.00 -6.37
N LEU A 59 -0.59 -8.89 -7.10
CA LEU A 59 0.36 -7.79 -6.97
C LEU A 59 0.34 -7.20 -5.56
N CYS A 60 -0.85 -6.94 -5.00
CA CYS A 60 -0.99 -6.39 -3.65
C CYS A 60 -0.50 -7.37 -2.57
N GLY A 61 -0.81 -8.66 -2.69
CA GLY A 61 -0.54 -9.65 -1.65
C GLY A 61 0.83 -10.33 -1.76
N LYS A 62 1.25 -10.69 -2.96
CA LYS A 62 2.47 -11.49 -3.22
C LYS A 62 3.58 -10.69 -3.89
N GLN A 63 3.30 -9.49 -4.39
CA GLN A 63 4.24 -8.70 -5.19
C GLN A 63 4.77 -9.50 -6.40
N ASN A 64 3.87 -10.24 -7.07
CA ASN A 64 4.16 -11.01 -8.28
C ASN A 64 3.13 -10.69 -9.37
N LEU A 65 3.56 -10.81 -10.63
CA LEU A 65 2.72 -10.65 -11.80
C LEU A 65 2.86 -11.87 -12.72
N ALA A 66 1.78 -12.62 -12.91
CA ALA A 66 1.74 -13.82 -13.74
C ALA A 66 1.55 -13.47 -15.22
N PHE A 67 2.58 -13.58 -16.06
CA PHE A 67 2.50 -13.26 -17.49
C PHE A 67 1.81 -14.39 -18.25
N ASP A 68 0.91 -14.04 -19.18
CA ASP A 68 0.11 -15.00 -19.94
C ASP A 68 0.84 -15.43 -21.23
N PHE A 69 1.27 -16.69 -21.31
CA PHE A 69 1.88 -17.28 -22.51
C PHE A 69 0.90 -18.18 -23.28
N THR A 70 -0.41 -17.96 -23.14
CA THR A 70 -1.53 -18.70 -23.76
C THR A 70 -1.74 -20.10 -23.21
N TYR A 71 -0.67 -20.88 -23.08
CA TYR A 71 -0.71 -22.27 -22.60
C TYR A 71 -0.08 -22.45 -21.21
N CYS A 72 0.65 -21.45 -20.74
CA CYS A 72 1.20 -21.40 -19.39
C CYS A 72 1.21 -19.95 -18.88
N SER A 73 1.21 -19.80 -17.57
CA SER A 73 1.50 -18.54 -16.90
C SER A 73 2.87 -18.60 -16.25
N VAL A 74 3.64 -17.52 -16.33
CA VAL A 74 4.96 -17.43 -15.69
C VAL A 74 4.96 -16.25 -14.73
N ASP A 75 5.26 -16.50 -13.47
CA ASP A 75 5.28 -15.47 -12.44
C ASP A 75 6.58 -14.68 -12.48
N PHE A 76 6.45 -13.35 -12.56
CA PHE A 76 7.56 -12.42 -12.45
C PHE A 76 7.45 -11.65 -11.13
N PRO A 77 8.56 -11.52 -10.37
CA PRO A 77 8.57 -10.68 -9.18
C PRO A 77 8.38 -9.21 -9.57
N ALA A 78 7.57 -8.51 -8.78
CA ALA A 78 7.31 -7.09 -8.90
C ALA A 78 7.64 -6.38 -7.58
N ASP A 79 7.87 -5.08 -7.65
CA ASP A 79 8.05 -4.23 -6.47
C ASP A 79 7.28 -2.94 -6.74
N VAL A 80 6.01 -2.90 -6.32
CA VAL A 80 5.09 -1.80 -6.62
C VAL A 80 4.31 -1.43 -5.37
N SER A 81 4.37 -0.14 -5.01
CA SER A 81 3.57 0.42 -3.93
C SER A 81 2.16 0.73 -4.44
N VAL A 82 1.13 0.09 -3.89
CA VAL A 82 -0.25 0.29 -4.33
C VAL A 82 -1.00 1.19 -3.34
N ILE A 83 -1.63 2.24 -3.84
CA ILE A 83 -2.51 3.13 -3.10
C ILE A 83 -3.90 3.02 -3.70
N VAL A 84 -4.89 2.67 -2.88
CA VAL A 84 -6.29 2.54 -3.32
C VAL A 84 -7.10 3.68 -2.71
N ILE A 85 -7.83 4.40 -3.55
CA ILE A 85 -8.83 5.39 -3.13
C ILE A 85 -10.20 4.79 -3.39
N SER A 86 -11.00 4.60 -2.33
CA SER A 86 -12.31 3.99 -2.45
C SER A 86 -13.37 4.81 -1.71
N ALA A 87 -14.59 4.85 -2.27
CA ALA A 87 -15.76 5.42 -1.60
C ALA A 87 -16.51 4.39 -0.73
N ALA A 88 -16.22 3.10 -0.95
CA ALA A 88 -16.81 1.98 -0.23
C ALA A 88 -15.71 0.97 0.14
N LYS A 89 -16.11 -0.20 0.67
CA LYS A 89 -15.19 -1.30 0.94
C LYS A 89 -14.47 -1.71 -0.35
N SER A 90 -13.14 -1.66 -0.33
CA SER A 90 -12.33 -2.00 -1.49
C SER A 90 -12.46 -3.47 -1.87
N MET A 91 -12.36 -3.74 -3.18
CA MET A 91 -12.31 -5.10 -3.72
C MET A 91 -10.92 -5.72 -3.64
N LEU A 92 -9.89 -4.89 -3.47
CA LEU A 92 -8.50 -5.33 -3.39
C LEU A 92 -8.09 -5.62 -1.94
N PRO A 93 -7.16 -6.56 -1.73
CA PRO A 93 -6.60 -6.80 -0.40
C PRO A 93 -5.70 -5.62 -0.02
N CYS A 94 -6.14 -4.80 0.93
CA CYS A 94 -5.36 -3.69 1.47
C CYS A 94 -4.81 -4.02 2.87
N SER A 95 -3.51 -3.82 3.09
CA SER A 95 -2.87 -4.06 4.39
C SER A 95 -3.26 -3.01 5.45
N VAL A 96 -3.54 -1.77 5.03
CA VAL A 96 -3.90 -0.66 5.92
C VAL A 96 -5.05 0.12 5.33
N HIS A 97 -6.17 0.20 6.05
CA HIS A 97 -7.32 1.03 5.70
C HIS A 97 -7.36 2.28 6.58
N VAL A 98 -7.45 3.45 5.95
CA VAL A 98 -7.51 4.76 6.61
C VAL A 98 -8.76 5.50 6.16
N PRO A 99 -9.85 5.48 6.94
CA PRO A 99 -11.02 6.29 6.62
C PRO A 99 -10.66 7.77 6.64
N LEU A 100 -11.06 8.49 5.59
CA LEU A 100 -10.84 9.93 5.48
C LEU A 100 -11.92 10.66 6.29
N ARG A 101 -11.48 11.60 7.13
CA ARG A 101 -12.39 12.56 7.77
C ARG A 101 -12.50 13.77 6.85
N VAL A 102 -13.64 13.94 6.20
CA VAL A 102 -13.89 15.13 5.38
C VAL A 102 -13.93 16.35 6.30
N GLN A 103 -12.94 17.22 6.18
CA GLN A 103 -12.98 18.50 6.86
C GLN A 103 -13.87 19.47 6.06
N PRO A 104 -14.69 20.30 6.73
CA PRO A 104 -15.62 21.20 6.05
C PRO A 104 -14.93 22.29 5.21
N ALA A 105 -13.64 22.53 5.44
CA ALA A 105 -12.83 23.42 4.63
C ALA A 105 -11.62 22.66 4.09
N ALA A 106 -11.40 22.75 2.78
CA ALA A 106 -10.14 22.31 2.19
C ALA A 106 -9.02 23.23 2.71
N PRO A 107 -7.92 22.69 3.28
CA PRO A 107 -6.77 23.51 3.58
C PRO A 107 -6.26 24.17 2.29
N ALA A 108 -5.73 25.39 2.40
CA ALA A 108 -5.09 26.03 1.27
C ALA A 108 -3.99 25.10 0.73
N ALA A 109 -3.97 24.90 -0.60
CA ALA A 109 -2.91 24.12 -1.23
C ALA A 109 -1.56 24.76 -0.87
N ASP A 110 -0.64 23.93 -0.37
CA ASP A 110 0.70 24.39 -0.06
C ASP A 110 1.38 24.88 -1.35
N ALA A 111 1.72 26.17 -1.41
CA ALA A 111 2.30 26.79 -2.60
C ALA A 111 3.58 26.10 -3.06
N ARG A 112 4.29 25.39 -2.16
CA ARG A 112 5.47 24.58 -2.48
C ARG A 112 5.16 23.42 -3.43
N LEU A 113 3.92 22.95 -3.49
CA LEU A 113 3.52 21.90 -4.43
C LEU A 113 3.51 22.36 -5.89
N ALA A 114 3.56 23.68 -6.14
CA ALA A 114 3.75 24.24 -7.47
C ALA A 114 5.23 24.47 -7.84
N ASP A 115 6.15 24.29 -6.89
CA ASP A 115 7.59 24.48 -7.11
C ASP A 115 8.25 23.16 -7.53
N GLU A 116 8.67 23.08 -8.80
CA GLU A 116 9.36 21.90 -9.33
C GLU A 116 10.69 21.59 -8.65
N ALA A 117 11.41 22.60 -8.13
CA ALA A 117 12.65 22.35 -7.39
C ALA A 117 12.35 21.62 -6.08
N PHE A 118 11.31 22.05 -5.37
CA PHE A 118 10.81 21.36 -4.19
C PHE A 118 10.33 19.94 -4.52
N LEU A 119 9.51 19.77 -5.57
CA LEU A 119 9.04 18.44 -5.98
C LEU A 119 10.20 17.51 -6.37
N SER A 120 11.22 18.01 -7.06
CA SER A 120 12.43 17.25 -7.37
C SER A 120 13.19 16.84 -6.11
N ALA A 121 13.32 17.73 -5.12
CA ALA A 121 13.94 17.41 -3.85
C ALA A 121 13.14 16.36 -3.06
N VAL A 122 11.81 16.46 -3.05
CA VAL A 122 10.91 15.47 -2.43
C VAL A 122 11.06 14.10 -3.11
N ARG A 123 11.07 14.03 -4.44
CA ARG A 123 11.29 12.77 -5.18
C ARG A 123 12.65 12.14 -4.82
N GLY A 124 13.70 12.95 -4.73
CA GLY A 124 15.02 12.50 -4.29
C GLY A 124 15.01 11.97 -2.85
N TYR A 125 14.35 12.69 -1.94
CA TYR A 125 14.19 12.28 -0.54
C TYR A 125 13.44 10.95 -0.40
N LEU A 126 12.32 10.80 -1.10
CA LEU A 126 11.54 9.55 -1.11
C LEU A 126 12.35 8.39 -1.68
N GLY A 127 13.12 8.63 -2.75
CA GLY A 127 14.03 7.64 -3.31
C GLY A 127 15.09 7.18 -2.30
N LEU A 128 15.71 8.11 -1.56
CA LEU A 128 16.67 7.80 -0.51
C LEU A 128 16.03 7.00 0.62
N ALA A 129 14.91 7.49 1.15
CA ALA A 129 14.19 6.85 2.25
C ALA A 129 13.74 5.42 1.90
N ALA A 130 13.22 5.21 0.69
CA ALA A 130 12.69 3.91 0.28
C ALA A 130 13.75 2.89 -0.12
N ARG A 131 14.92 3.33 -0.63
CA ARG A 131 15.87 2.43 -1.31
C ARG A 131 17.29 2.45 -0.77
N ALA A 132 17.72 3.52 -0.12
CA ALA A 132 19.12 3.69 0.30
C ALA A 132 19.33 3.48 1.80
N VAL A 133 18.30 3.63 2.63
CA VAL A 133 18.44 3.49 4.09
C VAL A 133 18.66 2.03 4.47
N GLN A 134 19.77 1.77 5.15
CA GLN A 134 20.04 0.50 5.83
C GLN A 134 19.70 0.65 7.31
N LEU A 135 18.52 0.16 7.70
CA LEU A 135 18.07 0.22 9.09
C LEU A 135 18.60 -0.97 9.90
N ALA A 136 19.28 -0.67 10.99
CA ALA A 136 19.57 -1.65 12.03
C ALA A 136 18.43 -1.69 13.07
N VAL A 137 18.19 -2.89 13.61
CA VAL A 137 17.24 -3.14 14.70
C VAL A 137 18.06 -3.47 15.95
N PRO A 138 18.09 -2.60 16.97
CA PRO A 138 18.85 -2.86 18.18
C PRO A 138 18.34 -4.09 18.93
N GLU A 139 19.24 -4.91 19.49
CA GLU A 139 18.89 -6.17 20.16
C GLU A 139 17.94 -5.96 21.36
N GLY A 140 18.09 -4.86 22.11
CA GLY A 140 17.22 -4.51 23.24
C GLY A 140 15.83 -3.99 22.85
N LEU A 141 15.62 -3.60 21.58
CA LEU A 141 14.34 -3.06 21.13
C LEU A 141 13.27 -4.15 21.10
N ALA A 142 13.62 -5.37 20.67
CA ALA A 142 12.66 -6.46 20.54
C ALA A 142 11.97 -6.79 21.87
N SER A 143 12.73 -6.86 22.97
CA SER A 143 12.19 -7.11 24.31
C SER A 143 11.27 -5.98 24.78
N ALA A 144 11.68 -4.73 24.61
CA ALA A 144 10.86 -3.57 24.97
C ALA A 144 9.53 -3.52 24.20
N LEU A 145 9.56 -3.85 22.89
CA LEU A 145 8.36 -3.90 22.05
C LEU A 145 7.43 -5.05 22.45
N GLN A 146 7.98 -6.20 22.84
CA GLN A 146 7.18 -7.33 23.30
C GLN A 146 6.49 -7.05 24.64
N GLU A 147 7.21 -6.47 25.60
CA GLU A 147 6.63 -6.04 26.89
C GLU A 147 5.50 -5.03 26.67
N ASP A 148 5.73 -4.05 25.81
CA ASP A 148 4.72 -3.05 25.47
C ASP A 148 3.49 -3.69 24.77
N PHE A 149 3.68 -4.65 23.87
CA PHE A 149 2.58 -5.38 23.23
C PHE A 149 1.72 -6.14 24.26
N VAL A 150 2.34 -6.84 25.21
CA VAL A 150 1.63 -7.54 26.30
C VAL A 150 0.85 -6.53 27.15
N SER A 151 1.47 -5.41 27.51
CA SER A 151 0.81 -4.36 28.28
C SER A 151 -0.38 -3.74 27.54
N SER A 152 -0.29 -3.65 26.20
CA SER A 152 -1.35 -3.13 25.35
C SER A 152 -2.53 -4.08 25.27
N ARG A 153 -2.28 -5.40 25.14
CA ARG A 153 -3.35 -6.41 25.19
C ARG A 153 -4.04 -6.48 26.55
N ALA A 154 -3.32 -6.20 27.63
CA ALA A 154 -3.91 -6.14 28.97
C ALA A 154 -4.89 -4.96 29.13
N ARG A 155 -4.64 -3.84 28.44
CA ARG A 155 -5.53 -2.67 28.44
C ARG A 155 -6.66 -2.81 27.43
N GLU A 156 -6.36 -3.33 26.25
CA GLU A 156 -7.29 -3.49 25.13
C GLU A 156 -7.20 -4.92 24.59
N PRO A 157 -8.13 -5.82 24.97
CA PRO A 157 -8.11 -7.22 24.55
C PRO A 157 -8.23 -7.43 23.03
N ASP A 158 -8.73 -6.41 22.32
CA ASP A 158 -8.96 -6.37 20.87
C ASP A 158 -7.68 -6.20 20.04
N VAL A 159 -6.53 -5.92 20.67
CA VAL A 159 -5.25 -5.84 19.97
C VAL A 159 -4.79 -7.24 19.54
N SER A 160 -4.69 -7.44 18.22
CA SER A 160 -4.31 -8.70 17.60
C SER A 160 -2.80 -8.82 17.32
N ALA A 161 -2.33 -10.03 16.99
CA ALA A 161 -0.95 -10.25 16.53
C ALA A 161 -0.66 -9.57 15.18
N ASP A 162 -1.66 -9.50 14.30
CA ASP A 162 -1.57 -8.82 13.01
C ASP A 162 -1.36 -7.31 13.20
N ASP A 163 -1.98 -6.73 14.22
CA ASP A 163 -1.76 -5.34 14.58
C ASP A 163 -0.32 -5.07 15.01
N PHE A 164 0.24 -5.97 15.81
CA PHE A 164 1.63 -5.87 16.23
C PHE A 164 2.58 -5.98 15.03
N SER A 165 2.37 -6.95 14.14
CA SER A 165 3.13 -7.10 12.89
C SER A 165 3.08 -5.84 12.03
N ARG A 166 1.88 -5.23 11.92
CA ARG A 166 1.70 -3.96 11.22
C ARG A 166 2.46 -2.81 11.90
N TRP A 167 2.39 -2.70 13.23
CA TRP A 167 3.14 -1.66 13.95
C TRP A 167 4.65 -1.79 13.77
N LEU A 168 5.20 -3.01 13.82
CA LEU A 168 6.62 -3.25 13.58
C LEU A 168 7.02 -2.83 12.16
N THR A 169 6.23 -3.22 11.16
CA THR A 169 6.47 -2.88 9.76
C THR A 169 6.41 -1.36 9.56
N CYS A 170 5.36 -0.71 10.05
CA CYS A 170 5.21 0.74 9.97
C CYS A 170 6.29 1.50 10.76
N ALA A 171 6.75 0.99 11.90
CA ALA A 171 7.82 1.61 12.67
C ALA A 171 9.15 1.63 11.90
N ARG A 172 9.46 0.53 11.20
CA ARG A 172 10.60 0.47 10.28
C ARG A 172 10.44 1.47 9.13
N LEU A 173 9.26 1.52 8.51
CA LEU A 173 8.99 2.49 7.44
C LEU A 173 9.06 3.94 7.94
N HIS A 174 8.64 4.21 9.16
CA HIS A 174 8.71 5.54 9.76
C HIS A 174 10.17 5.93 10.05
N ALA A 175 10.98 5.03 10.61
CA ALA A 175 12.41 5.24 10.79
C ALA A 175 13.12 5.50 9.44
N ALA A 176 12.80 4.72 8.41
CA ALA A 176 13.32 4.91 7.06
C ALA A 176 12.88 6.27 6.47
N SER A 177 11.62 6.67 6.69
CA SER A 177 11.10 7.95 6.26
C SER A 177 11.81 9.13 6.91
N ASN A 178 12.41 8.95 8.08
CA ASN A 178 13.21 9.96 8.78
C ASN A 178 14.71 9.87 8.42
N LEU A 179 15.10 8.98 7.51
CA LEU A 179 16.50 8.65 7.17
C LEU A 179 17.33 8.22 8.39
N ALA A 180 16.70 7.60 9.38
CA ALA A 180 17.37 7.11 10.57
C ALA A 180 18.25 5.89 10.27
N ALA A 181 19.36 5.73 11.00
CA ALA A 181 20.21 4.54 10.90
C ALA A 181 19.62 3.34 11.67
N GLU A 182 18.85 3.61 12.72
CA GLU A 182 18.32 2.59 13.63
C GLU A 182 16.84 2.83 13.92
N VAL A 183 16.11 1.73 14.09
CA VAL A 183 14.73 1.79 14.60
C VAL A 183 14.79 2.04 16.10
N THR A 184 13.93 2.94 16.59
CA THR A 184 13.87 3.31 18.01
C THR A 184 12.47 3.08 18.55
N PHE A 185 12.34 3.04 19.87
CA PHE A 185 11.03 2.92 20.52
C PHE A 185 10.14 4.15 20.23
N GLU A 186 10.72 5.32 20.00
CA GLU A 186 9.97 6.54 19.63
C GLU A 186 9.28 6.37 18.28
N HIS A 187 9.96 5.81 17.27
CA HIS A 187 9.36 5.52 15.97
C HIS A 187 8.14 4.59 16.10
N TYR A 188 8.28 3.55 16.94
CA TYR A 188 7.19 2.63 17.21
C TYR A 188 6.03 3.28 17.98
N SER A 189 6.33 4.09 19.00
CA SER A 189 5.33 4.83 19.76
C SER A 189 4.53 5.79 18.89
N ALA A 190 5.19 6.52 17.98
CA ALA A 190 4.55 7.40 17.01
C ALA A 190 3.57 6.63 16.10
N ILE A 191 3.98 5.47 15.59
CA ILE A 191 3.12 4.61 14.76
C ILE A 191 1.92 4.08 15.55
N LYS A 192 2.09 3.69 16.80
CA LYS A 192 0.95 3.29 17.65
C LYS A 192 -0.05 4.42 17.82
N GLN A 193 0.40 5.64 18.06
CA GLN A 193 -0.47 6.81 18.16
C GLN A 193 -1.25 7.04 16.85
N MET A 194 -0.59 6.92 15.70
CA MET A 194 -1.27 6.99 14.40
C MET A 194 -2.30 5.86 14.21
N ASP A 195 -1.99 4.63 14.65
CA ASP A 195 -2.92 3.50 14.55
C ASP A 195 -4.11 3.64 15.49
N VAL A 196 -3.96 4.23 16.68
CA VAL A 196 -5.08 4.59 17.56
C VAL A 196 -6.03 5.53 16.83
N GLY A 197 -5.52 6.62 16.25
CA GLY A 197 -6.33 7.55 15.46
C GLY A 197 -7.00 6.90 14.24
N ARG A 198 -6.34 5.92 13.61
CA ARG A 198 -6.92 5.12 12.51
C ARG A 198 -8.06 4.22 12.99
N ARG A 199 -7.89 3.53 14.13
CA ARG A 199 -8.92 2.67 14.73
C ARG A 199 -10.14 3.46 15.18
N GLU A 200 -9.94 4.63 15.77
CA GLU A 200 -11.04 5.53 16.11
C GLU A 200 -11.86 5.91 14.88
N ARG A 201 -11.19 6.22 13.76
CA ARG A 201 -11.86 6.49 12.48
C ARG A 201 -12.63 5.28 11.96
N LEU A 202 -12.07 4.08 12.08
CA LEU A 202 -12.75 2.84 11.67
C LEU A 202 -13.98 2.57 12.52
N ARG A 203 -13.89 2.74 13.85
CA ARG A 203 -15.03 2.58 14.76
C ARG A 203 -16.12 3.60 14.45
N ALA A 204 -15.78 4.87 14.23
CA ALA A 204 -16.75 5.89 13.86
C ALA A 204 -17.44 5.57 12.52
N HIS A 205 -16.68 5.15 11.51
CA HIS A 205 -17.22 4.81 10.20
C HIS A 205 -18.11 3.56 10.21
N GLN A 206 -17.85 2.58 11.08
CA GLN A 206 -18.72 1.42 11.28
C GLN A 206 -20.08 1.75 11.94
N VAL A 207 -20.20 2.90 12.61
CA VAL A 207 -21.44 3.35 13.26
C VAL A 207 -22.34 4.14 12.30
N GLU A 208 -21.78 4.65 11.19
CA GLU A 208 -22.50 5.43 10.17
C GLU A 208 -23.13 4.58 9.06
N ILE A 209 -22.91 3.26 9.05
CA ILE A 209 -23.46 2.28 8.09
C ILE A 209 -24.52 1.43 8.79
#